data_AF-A0A962C7R9-F1
#
_entry.id   AF-A0A962C7R9-F1
#
_cell.length_a   1.000
_cell.length_b   1.000
_cell.length_c   1.000
_cell.angle_alpha   90.00
_cell.angle_beta   90.00
_cell.angle_gamma   90.00
#
_symmetry.space_group_name_H-M   'P 1'
#
loop_
_entity.id
_entity.type
_entity.pdbx_description
1 polymer ?
#
loop_
_entity_poly.entity_id
_entity_poly.type
_entity_poly.pdbx_seq_one_letter_code
_entity_poly.pdbx_strand_id
1 'polypeptide(L)' 'MIDRKEFNRRRRQLMRMAGRDAIVIVPAAPEHLRNNDAHYPYRQDSDFHYLTGFGEPEAVLALVPGRA' A
#
# COMPACT_ATOMS: atom_id res chain seq x y z
N MET A 1 6.84 -9.89 13.20
CA MET A 1 6.98 -8.83 12.17
C MET A 1 6.99 -9.51 10.80
N ILE A 2 6.30 -8.98 9.79
CA ILE A 2 6.23 -9.62 8.47
C ILE A 2 7.56 -9.39 7.72
N ASP A 3 8.11 -10.46 7.13
CA ASP A 3 9.38 -10.40 6.38
C ASP A 3 9.22 -9.66 5.05
N ARG A 4 10.28 -8.95 4.60
CA ARG A 4 10.25 -8.20 3.34
C ARG A 4 9.97 -9.07 2.11
N LYS A 5 10.33 -10.35 2.14
CA LYS A 5 10.03 -11.33 1.09
C LYS A 5 8.53 -11.62 0.97
N GLU A 6 7.79 -11.56 2.08
CA GLU A 6 6.34 -11.77 2.08
C GLU A 6 5.61 -10.67 1.31
N PHE A 7 5.95 -9.41 1.55
CA PHE A 7 5.39 -8.28 0.80
C PHE A 7 5.69 -8.39 -0.71
N ASN A 8 6.91 -8.80 -1.08
CA ASN A 8 7.26 -9.08 -2.46
C ASN A 8 6.41 -10.21 -3.07
N ARG A 9 6.16 -11.29 -2.32
CA ARG A 9 5.31 -12.40 -2.78
C ARG A 9 3.89 -11.93 -3.08
N ARG A 10 3.30 -11.15 -2.16
CA ARG A 10 1.93 -10.61 -2.28
C ARG A 10 1.78 -9.69 -3.50
N ARG A 11 2.70 -8.74 -3.68
CA ARG A 11 2.70 -7.85 -4.87
C ARG A 11 2.81 -8.65 -6.18
N ARG A 12 3.70 -9.65 -6.24
CA ARG A 12 3.82 -10.52 -7.42
C ARG A 12 2.54 -11.32 -7.69
N GLN A 13 1.90 -11.84 -6.65
CA GLN A 13 0.63 -12.54 -6.79
C GLN A 13 -0.46 -11.62 -7.35
N LEU A 14 -0.61 -10.43 -6.79
CA LEU A 14 -1.58 -9.44 -7.26
C LEU A 14 -1.33 -9.03 -8.71
N MET A 15 -0.07 -8.77 -9.10
CA MET A 15 0.30 -8.45 -10.47
C MET A 15 -0.01 -9.59 -11.46
N ARG A 16 0.12 -10.86 -11.04
CA ARG A 16 -0.29 -12.01 -11.87
C ARG A 16 -1.80 -12.07 -12.06
N MET A 17 -2.58 -11.73 -11.04
CA MET A 17 -4.04 -11.71 -11.11
C MET A 17 -4.56 -10.57 -11.98
N ALA A 18 -3.92 -9.39 -11.92
CA ALA A 18 -4.32 -8.22 -12.70
C ALA A 18 -4.07 -8.39 -14.21
N GLY A 19 -3.05 -9.16 -14.61
CA GLY A 19 -2.68 -9.34 -16.02
C GLY A 19 -1.72 -8.25 -16.53
N ARG A 20 -1.19 -8.45 -17.74
CA ARG A 20 -0.12 -7.57 -18.31
C ARG A 20 -0.61 -6.21 -18.79
N ASP A 21 -1.91 -6.07 -19.06
CA ASP A 21 -2.52 -4.84 -19.60
C ASP A 21 -3.22 -3.99 -18.53
N ALA A 22 -2.79 -4.12 -17.27
CA ALA A 22 -3.35 -3.42 -16.12
C ALA A 22 -2.29 -2.62 -15.37
N ILE A 23 -2.73 -1.60 -14.62
CA ILE A 23 -1.95 -0.94 -13.57
C ILE A 23 -2.79 -0.98 -12.30
N VAL A 24 -2.19 -1.39 -11.19
CA VAL A 24 -2.85 -1.35 -9.86
C VAL A 24 -2.29 -0.18 -9.07
N ILE A 25 -3.17 0.69 -8.60
CA ILE A 25 -2.85 1.86 -7.78
C ILE A 25 -3.52 1.70 -6.43
N VAL A 26 -2.74 1.74 -5.36
CA VAL A 26 -3.23 1.65 -3.98
C VAL A 26 -2.68 2.84 -3.20
N PRO A 27 -3.51 3.82 -2.79
CA PRO A 27 -3.07 4.93 -1.96
C PRO A 27 -2.92 4.51 -0.49
N ALA A 28 -2.06 5.22 0.25
CA ALA A 28 -2.02 5.16 1.70
C ALA A 28 -3.28 5.80 2.31
N ALA A 29 -3.61 5.43 3.54
CA ALA A 29 -4.65 6.11 4.30
C ALA A 29 -4.26 7.58 4.52
N PRO A 30 -5.22 8.52 4.45
CA PRO A 30 -4.99 9.91 4.83
C PRO A 30 -4.85 10.05 6.36
N GLU A 31 -4.26 11.15 6.79
CA GLU A 31 -4.32 11.56 8.19
C GLU A 31 -5.69 12.19 8.50
N HIS A 32 -6.13 12.06 9.74
CA HIS A 32 -7.41 12.60 10.20
C HIS A 32 -7.23 13.50 11.42
N LEU A 33 -7.77 14.71 11.34
CA LEU A 33 -7.85 15.62 12.47
C LEU A 33 -8.85 15.11 13.50
N ARG A 34 -8.46 15.14 14.77
CA ARG A 34 -9.31 14.84 15.92
C ARG A 34 -9.95 16.11 16.47
N ASN A 35 -9.15 17.15 16.69
CA ASN A 35 -9.60 18.44 17.21
C ASN A 35 -8.57 19.54 16.93
N ASN A 36 -9.00 20.64 16.31
CA ASN A 36 -8.14 21.75 15.88
C ASN A 36 -6.91 21.27 15.08
N ASP A 37 -5.73 21.28 15.70
CA ASP A 37 -4.42 20.91 15.14
C ASP A 37 -3.94 19.51 15.57
N ALA A 38 -4.68 18.83 16.44
CA ALA A 38 -4.35 17.48 16.90
C ALA A 38 -4.94 16.41 15.98
N HIS A 39 -4.09 15.49 15.52
CA HIS A 39 -4.47 14.33 14.71
C HIS A 39 -4.86 13.13 15.58
N TYR A 40 -5.68 12.22 15.02
CA TYR A 40 -5.77 10.86 15.54
C TYR A 40 -4.44 10.13 15.31
N PRO A 41 -4.11 9.09 16.12
CA PRO A 41 -3.00 8.21 15.81
C PRO A 41 -3.15 7.64 14.40
N TYR A 42 -2.10 7.77 13.59
CA TYR A 42 -2.14 7.30 12.21
C TYR A 42 -2.34 5.78 12.16
N ARG A 43 -3.27 5.36 11.31
CA ARG A 43 -3.52 3.96 11.01
C ARG A 43 -3.53 3.81 9.49
N GLN A 44 -2.59 3.03 8.99
CA GLN A 44 -2.50 2.72 7.57
C GLN A 44 -3.73 1.92 7.09
N ASP A 45 -4.06 2.10 5.82
CA ASP A 45 -5.03 1.25 5.13
C ASP A 45 -4.56 -0.21 5.14
N SER A 46 -5.48 -1.14 5.38
CA SER A 46 -5.14 -2.56 5.57
C SER A 46 -4.54 -3.17 4.30
N ASP A 47 -5.06 -2.83 3.13
CA ASP A 47 -4.59 -3.40 1.85
C ASP A 47 -3.25 -2.78 1.47
N PHE A 48 -3.11 -1.47 1.63
CA PHE A 48 -1.83 -0.79 1.43
C PHE A 48 -0.75 -1.36 2.36
N HIS A 49 -1.04 -1.51 3.65
CA HIS A 49 -0.11 -2.09 4.62
C HIS A 49 0.18 -3.57 4.32
N TYR A 50 -0.81 -4.35 3.92
CA TYR A 50 -0.65 -5.76 3.55
C TYR A 50 0.32 -5.96 2.37
N LEU A 51 0.32 -5.03 1.42
CA LEU A 51 1.15 -5.09 0.22
C LEU A 51 2.53 -4.45 0.40
N THR A 52 2.68 -3.48 1.30
CA THR A 52 3.91 -2.67 1.40
C THR A 52 4.65 -2.81 2.72
N GLY A 53 3.93 -3.00 3.83
CA GLY A 53 4.45 -2.80 5.18
C GLY A 53 4.84 -1.34 5.48
N PHE A 54 4.52 -0.39 4.60
CA PHE A 54 4.89 1.02 4.71
C PHE A 54 3.93 1.76 5.64
N GLY A 55 4.50 2.54 6.57
CA GLY A 55 3.78 3.06 7.72
C GLY A 55 3.49 4.56 7.69
N GLU A 56 3.88 5.26 6.63
CA GLU A 56 3.72 6.72 6.51
C GLU A 56 2.51 7.07 5.62
N PRO A 57 1.86 8.23 5.88
CA PRO A 57 0.81 8.77 5.02
C PRO A 57 1.39 9.31 3.69
N GLU A 58 0.52 9.88 2.85
CA GLU A 58 0.90 10.59 1.61
C GLU A 58 1.72 9.76 0.61
N ALA A 59 1.54 8.44 0.61
CA ALA A 59 2.19 7.52 -0.32
C ALA A 59 1.22 6.84 -1.26
N VAL A 60 1.73 6.38 -2.42
CA VAL A 60 0.97 5.60 -3.40
C VAL A 60 1.83 4.42 -3.88
N LEU A 61 1.27 3.22 -3.81
CA LEU A 61 1.83 2.03 -4.43
C LEU A 61 1.31 1.93 -5.87
N ALA A 62 2.22 1.93 -6.84
CA ALA A 62 1.92 1.60 -8.22
C ALA A 62 2.55 0.26 -8.59
N LEU A 63 1.73 -0.68 -9.07
CA LEU A 63 2.19 -1.97 -9.60
C LEU A 63 1.89 -2.02 -11.09
N VAL A 64 2.93 -2.21 -11.90
CA VAL A 64 2.84 -2.28 -13.36
C VAL A 64 3.37 -3.64 -13.84
N PRO A 65 2.49 -4.66 -13.96
CA PRO A 65 2.88 -5.99 -14.42
C PRO A 65 3.61 -5.94 -15.77
N GLY A 66 4.69 -6.70 -15.90
CA GLY A 66 5.47 -6.74 -17.14
C GLY A 66 6.45 -5.57 -17.34
N ARG A 67 6.51 -4.62 -16.39
CA ARG A 67 7.57 -3.60 -16.31
C ARG A 67 8.35 -3.82 -15.01
N ALA A 68 9.68 -3.81 -15.12
CA ALA A 68 10.63 -3.91 -14.01
C ALA A 68 11.51 -2.67 -13.99
#